data_AF-A0A7W1GZ55-F1
#
_entry.id   AF-A0A7W1GZ55-F1
#
_cell.length_a   1.000
_cell.length_b   1.000
_cell.length_c   1.000
_cell.angle_alpha   90.00
_cell.angle_beta   90.00
_cell.angle_gamma   90.00
#
_symmetry.space_group_name_H-M   'P 1'
#
loop_
_entity.id
_entity.type
_entity.pdbx_description
1 polymer ?
#
loop_
_entity_poly.entity_id
_entity_poly.type
_entity_poly.pdbx_seq_one_letter_code
_entity_poly.pdbx_strand_id
1 'polypeptide(L)'
;MPSHTEPEPAGEQAPKTRDFVAEFASFLREHQISISVEEVYHLNPMTENADEIRQHNCVTVRSPRSKRPLSLCYTSYNWEDLRVTPSDVIRTLASDARIFELSEGSFVGWCASLEWSADSRGAERKFRQTFEAVGMLRELLGDAAYRELLEMRAEAAAVEFEEDEEDWDGNGDGVTRL
;
A
#
# COMPACT_ATOMS: atom_id res chain seq x y z
N MET A 1 0.04 41.85 -50.10
CA MET A 1 -0.03 40.38 -50.00
C MET A 1 -0.11 40.05 -48.52
N PRO A 2 -1.17 39.39 -48.03
CA PRO A 2 -1.29 39.06 -46.62
C PRO A 2 -0.36 37.89 -46.29
N SER A 3 0.49 38.05 -45.27
CA SER A 3 1.32 36.98 -44.72
C SER A 3 0.41 35.95 -44.07
N HIS A 4 0.44 34.73 -44.60
CA HIS A 4 -0.07 33.55 -43.94
C HIS A 4 0.87 33.22 -42.77
N THR A 5 0.41 33.47 -41.55
CA THR A 5 1.02 32.90 -40.35
C THR A 5 0.39 31.51 -40.15
N GLU A 6 1.20 30.46 -40.25
CA GLU A 6 0.78 29.11 -39.89
C GLU A 6 0.49 29.02 -38.38
N PRO A 7 -0.55 28.30 -37.96
CA PRO A 7 -0.83 28.07 -36.55
C PRO A 7 0.22 27.11 -35.96
N GLU A 8 0.77 27.45 -34.80
CA GLU A 8 1.60 26.53 -34.01
C GLU A 8 0.80 25.26 -33.70
N PRO A 9 1.42 24.06 -33.80
CA PRO A 9 0.77 22.83 -33.42
C PRO A 9 0.46 22.87 -31.92
N ALA A 10 -0.79 22.53 -31.57
CA ALA A 10 -1.24 22.38 -30.21
C ALA A 10 -0.30 21.41 -29.48
N GLY A 11 0.38 21.90 -28.44
CA GLY A 11 1.26 21.09 -27.61
C GLY A 11 0.51 19.88 -27.09
N GLU A 12 0.99 18.70 -27.47
CA GLU A 12 0.59 17.41 -26.93
C GLU A 12 0.79 17.46 -25.41
N GLN A 13 -0.31 17.58 -24.66
CA GLN A 13 -0.24 17.46 -23.20
C GLN A 13 0.10 16.00 -22.91
N ALA A 14 1.30 15.76 -22.41
CA ALA A 14 1.69 14.45 -21.90
C ALA A 14 0.59 13.92 -20.96
N PRO A 15 0.22 12.63 -21.04
CA PRO A 15 -0.80 12.06 -20.16
C PRO A 15 -0.40 12.34 -18.72
N LYS A 16 -1.32 12.92 -17.94
CA LYS A 16 -1.08 13.13 -16.50
C LYS A 16 -1.05 11.76 -15.83
N THR A 17 0.15 11.26 -15.54
CA THR A 17 0.34 10.12 -14.64
C THR A 17 -0.35 10.43 -13.31
N ARG A 18 -1.23 9.54 -12.86
CA ARG A 18 -1.94 9.73 -11.58
C ARG A 18 -0.95 9.63 -10.43
N ASP A 19 -1.01 10.59 -9.52
CA ASP A 19 -0.20 10.58 -8.31
C ASP A 19 -1.03 9.98 -7.16
N PHE A 20 -0.97 8.66 -7.03
CA PHE A 20 -1.74 7.95 -6.01
C PHE A 20 -1.32 8.35 -4.58
N VAL A 21 -0.07 8.77 -4.36
CA VAL A 21 0.38 9.24 -3.03
C VAL A 21 -0.37 10.52 -2.64
N ALA A 22 -0.54 11.45 -3.58
CA ALA A 22 -1.32 12.67 -3.39
C ALA A 22 -2.82 12.39 -3.25
N GLU A 23 -3.35 11.39 -3.96
CA GLU A 23 -4.75 10.96 -3.83
C GLU A 23 -5.03 10.37 -2.44
N PHE A 24 -4.21 9.43 -1.95
CA PHE A 24 -4.35 8.89 -0.58
C PHE A 24 -4.20 9.99 0.48
N ALA A 25 -3.30 10.95 0.30
CA ALA A 25 -3.18 12.10 1.19
C ALA A 25 -4.45 12.98 1.19
N SER A 26 -5.11 13.11 0.03
CA SER A 26 -6.36 13.85 -0.11
C SER A 26 -7.53 13.13 0.57
N PHE A 27 -7.62 11.80 0.39
CA PHE A 27 -8.58 10.94 1.10
C PHE A 27 -8.47 11.10 2.62
N LEU A 28 -7.24 11.05 3.18
CA LEU A 28 -7.03 11.25 4.61
C LEU A 28 -7.57 12.60 5.10
N ARG A 29 -7.34 13.68 4.34
CA ARG A 29 -7.85 15.03 4.67
C ARG A 29 -9.37 15.10 4.59
N GLU A 30 -9.97 14.59 3.52
CA GLU A 30 -11.41 14.63 3.28
C GLU A 30 -12.20 13.89 4.37
N HIS A 31 -11.74 12.70 4.75
CA HIS A 31 -12.38 11.91 5.79
C HIS A 31 -11.89 12.24 7.21
N GLN A 32 -11.06 13.27 7.37
CA GLN A 32 -10.53 13.74 8.64
C GLN A 32 -9.82 12.63 9.43
N ILE A 33 -9.07 11.80 8.71
CA ILE A 33 -8.30 10.69 9.27
C ILE A 33 -6.93 11.24 9.67
N SER A 34 -6.56 11.05 10.93
CA SER A 34 -5.21 11.37 11.41
C SER A 34 -4.44 10.09 11.68
N ILE A 35 -3.21 10.03 11.21
CA ILE A 35 -2.29 8.91 11.42
C ILE A 35 -1.08 9.44 12.17
N SER A 36 -0.77 8.85 13.32
CA SER A 36 0.47 9.08 14.05
C SER A 36 1.35 7.84 13.93
N VAL A 37 2.63 8.05 13.62
CA VAL A 37 3.65 7.01 13.52
C VAL A 37 4.68 7.27 14.62
N GLU A 38 4.86 6.31 15.51
CA GLU A 38 5.88 6.33 16.55
C GLU A 38 6.93 5.27 16.23
N GLU A 39 8.17 5.71 16.02
CA GLU A 39 9.31 4.82 15.75
C GLU A 39 9.84 4.26 17.06
N VAL A 40 9.82 2.94 17.18
CA VAL A 40 10.33 2.19 18.33
C VAL A 40 11.52 1.37 17.87
N TYR A 41 12.70 1.77 18.31
CA TYR A 41 13.94 1.08 18.03
C TYR A 41 14.18 0.01 19.10
N HIS A 42 14.24 -1.25 18.69
CA HIS A 42 14.67 -2.33 19.56
C HIS A 42 16.03 -2.85 19.10
N LEU A 43 16.99 -2.84 20.02
CA LEU A 43 18.19 -3.66 19.90
C LEU A 43 17.72 -5.11 19.90
N ASN A 44 18.03 -5.84 18.83
CA ASN A 44 17.75 -7.26 18.79
C ASN A 44 18.55 -7.94 19.92
N PRO A 45 17.90 -8.51 20.95
CA PRO A 45 18.62 -9.06 22.11
C PRO A 45 19.39 -10.34 21.78
N MET A 46 19.31 -10.83 20.53
CA MET A 46 19.80 -12.15 20.10
C MET A 46 20.83 -12.10 18.96
N THR A 47 21.34 -10.93 18.56
CA THR A 47 22.32 -10.86 17.45
C THR A 47 23.72 -10.55 17.94
N GLU A 48 24.67 -11.37 17.50
CA GLU A 48 26.12 -11.11 17.61
C GLU A 48 26.56 -9.91 16.73
N ASN A 49 25.65 -9.41 15.88
CA ASN A 49 25.88 -8.30 14.96
C ASN A 49 25.10 -7.06 15.42
N ALA A 50 25.83 -5.98 15.72
CA ALA A 50 25.28 -4.69 16.18
C ALA A 50 24.44 -3.96 15.11
N ASP A 51 24.51 -4.43 13.86
CA ASP A 51 23.87 -3.83 12.70
C ASP A 51 22.44 -4.34 12.45
N GLU A 52 21.97 -5.36 13.19
CA GLU A 52 20.59 -5.87 13.09
C GLU A 52 19.63 -5.16 14.07
N ILE A 53 19.50 -3.84 13.91
CA ILE A 53 18.47 -3.07 14.62
C ILE A 53 17.12 -3.34 13.95
N ARG A 54 16.15 -3.81 14.73
CA ARG A 54 14.76 -3.90 14.27
C ARG A 54 14.06 -2.58 14.57
N GLN A 55 13.63 -1.88 13.52
CA GLN A 55 12.73 -0.76 13.66
C GLN A 55 11.28 -1.25 13.60
N HIS A 56 10.55 -0.92 14.65
CA HIS A 56 9.12 -1.08 14.72
C HIS A 56 8.46 0.29 14.59
N ASN A 57 7.44 0.40 13.76
CA ASN A 57 6.62 1.60 13.63
C ASN A 57 5.26 1.31 14.25
N CYS A 58 5.03 1.87 15.43
CA CYS A 58 3.76 1.85 16.12
C CYS A 58 2.86 2.92 15.50
N VAL A 59 1.86 2.48 14.76
CA VAL A 59 0.96 3.34 14.01
C VAL A 59 -0.38 3.41 14.71
N THR A 60 -0.93 4.61 14.84
CA THR A 60 -2.29 4.81 15.33
C THR A 60 -3.09 5.66 14.35
N VAL A 61 -4.21 5.11 13.89
CA VAL A 61 -5.16 5.75 12.97
C VAL A 61 -6.40 6.16 13.75
N ARG A 62 -6.83 7.40 13.57
CA ARG A 62 -8.02 7.97 14.20
C ARG A 62 -8.92 8.63 13.16
N SER A 63 -10.22 8.60 13.41
CA SER A 63 -11.23 9.34 12.66
C SER A 63 -12.24 9.91 13.66
N PRO A 64 -12.83 11.10 13.41
CA PRO A 64 -13.94 11.60 14.22
C PRO A 64 -15.19 10.70 14.16
N ARG A 65 -15.28 9.78 13.19
CA ARG A 65 -16.40 8.84 13.04
C ARG A 65 -16.32 7.64 13.98
N SER A 66 -15.16 7.35 14.57
CA SER A 66 -14.98 6.23 15.48
C SER A 66 -14.38 6.67 16.81
N LYS A 67 -14.92 6.12 17.91
CA LYS A 67 -14.36 6.28 19.25
C LYS A 67 -13.15 5.38 19.50
N ARG A 68 -12.96 4.36 18.67
CA ARG A 68 -11.90 3.37 18.82
C ARG A 68 -10.85 3.59 17.74
N PRO A 69 -9.61 3.91 18.12
CA PRO A 69 -8.55 4.00 17.14
C PRO A 69 -8.11 2.61 16.68
N LEU A 70 -7.58 2.56 15.46
CA LEU A 70 -6.87 1.40 14.94
C LEU A 70 -5.40 1.56 15.27
N SER A 71 -4.81 0.56 15.94
CA SER A 71 -3.38 0.54 16.26
C SER A 71 -2.73 -0.65 15.58
N LEU A 72 -1.61 -0.39 14.90
CA LEU A 72 -0.85 -1.36 14.13
C LEU A 72 0.62 -1.27 14.51
N CYS A 73 1.37 -2.36 14.32
CA CYS A 73 2.82 -2.35 14.44
C CYS A 73 3.41 -2.88 13.12
N TYR A 74 4.11 -2.01 12.40
CA TYR A 74 4.87 -2.39 11.21
C TYR A 74 6.31 -2.69 11.63
N THR A 75 6.86 -3.80 11.16
CA THR A 75 8.28 -4.12 11.38
C THR A 75 8.99 -4.06 10.05
N SER A 76 10.14 -3.40 10.01
CA SER A 76 10.97 -3.28 8.80
C SER A 76 12.37 -3.83 9.08
N TYR A 77 12.98 -4.38 8.04
CA TYR A 77 14.31 -5.01 8.09
C TYR A 77 15.32 -4.22 7.24
N ASN A 78 15.53 -2.92 7.47
CA ASN A 78 16.73 -2.20 7.01
C ASN A 78 16.71 -0.71 7.37
N TRP A 79 17.80 -0.13 7.83
CA TRP A 79 17.88 1.25 8.32
C TRP A 79 17.89 2.36 7.24
N GLU A 80 18.07 2.02 5.96
CA GLU A 80 18.45 3.02 4.95
C GLU A 80 17.29 3.90 4.44
N ASP A 81 16.02 3.48 4.53
CA ASP A 81 14.89 4.39 4.29
C ASP A 81 13.56 3.86 4.90
N LEU A 82 13.29 4.24 6.16
CA LEU A 82 12.23 3.64 7.00
C LEU A 82 11.08 4.56 7.38
N ARG A 83 10.99 5.76 6.79
CA ARG A 83 9.92 6.70 7.12
C ARG A 83 8.58 6.22 6.56
N VAL A 84 7.84 5.49 7.39
CA VAL A 84 6.45 5.13 7.13
C VAL A 84 5.62 6.41 7.11
N THR A 85 5.09 6.78 5.95
CA THR A 85 4.20 7.94 5.82
C THR A 85 2.75 7.56 6.11
N PRO A 86 1.88 8.52 6.47
CA PRO A 86 0.43 8.29 6.54
C PRO A 86 -0.16 7.68 5.27
N SER A 87 0.31 8.10 4.09
CA SER A 87 -0.14 7.55 2.80
C SER A 87 0.25 6.09 2.66
N ASP A 88 1.45 5.69 3.09
CA ASP A 88 1.88 4.28 3.07
C ASP A 88 1.03 3.41 3.99
N VAL A 89 0.71 3.92 5.18
CA VAL A 89 -0.15 3.21 6.14
C VAL A 89 -1.52 2.95 5.53
N ILE A 90 -2.19 3.98 4.99
CA ILE A 90 -3.54 3.82 4.47
C ILE A 90 -3.55 2.99 3.18
N ARG A 91 -2.52 3.12 2.33
CA ARG A 91 -2.32 2.28 1.14
C ARG A 91 -2.15 0.80 1.53
N THR A 92 -1.33 0.52 2.54
CA THR A 92 -1.12 -0.86 3.03
C THR A 92 -2.40 -1.45 3.60
N LEU A 93 -3.12 -0.67 4.41
CA LEU A 93 -4.41 -1.07 4.95
C LEU A 93 -5.45 -1.33 3.84
N ALA A 94 -5.46 -0.50 2.79
CA ALA A 94 -6.33 -0.69 1.63
C ALA A 94 -5.97 -1.96 0.85
N SER A 95 -4.68 -2.26 0.69
CA SER A 95 -4.21 -3.51 0.07
C SER A 95 -4.66 -4.74 0.85
N ASP A 96 -4.39 -4.76 2.16
CA ASP A 96 -4.79 -5.85 3.06
C ASP A 96 -6.30 -6.06 3.04
N ALA A 97 -7.07 -4.96 3.11
CA ALA A 97 -8.52 -4.98 3.02
C ALA A 97 -9.01 -5.51 1.68
N ARG A 98 -8.46 -5.05 0.56
CA ARG A 98 -8.86 -5.51 -0.77
C ARG A 98 -8.62 -7.00 -0.95
N ILE A 99 -7.45 -7.50 -0.54
CA ILE A 99 -7.13 -8.94 -0.61
C ILE A 99 -8.11 -9.74 0.27
N PHE A 100 -8.41 -9.25 1.47
CA PHE A 100 -9.37 -9.86 2.36
C PHE A 100 -10.78 -9.93 1.74
N GLU A 101 -11.28 -8.84 1.14
CA GLU A 101 -12.60 -8.80 0.50
C GLU A 101 -12.67 -9.68 -0.77
N LEU A 102 -11.63 -9.66 -1.61
CA LEU A 102 -11.54 -10.54 -2.79
C LEU A 102 -11.52 -12.02 -2.41
N SER A 103 -11.00 -12.32 -1.22
CA SER A 103 -11.00 -13.66 -0.65
C SER A 103 -12.32 -14.01 0.04
N GLU A 104 -13.32 -13.13 0.02
CA GLU A 104 -14.59 -13.26 0.73
C GLU A 104 -14.43 -13.52 2.24
N GLY A 105 -13.33 -13.02 2.82
CA GLY A 105 -12.95 -13.30 4.20
C GLY A 105 -12.57 -14.77 4.48
N SER A 106 -12.28 -15.56 3.44
CA SER A 106 -11.78 -16.93 3.57
C SER A 106 -10.28 -16.95 3.84
N PHE A 107 -9.86 -17.67 4.88
CA PHE A 107 -8.43 -17.88 5.16
C PHE A 107 -7.72 -18.58 4.00
N VAL A 108 -8.36 -19.59 3.38
CA VAL A 108 -7.77 -20.33 2.26
C VAL A 108 -7.64 -19.44 1.01
N GLY A 109 -8.67 -18.63 0.73
CA GLY A 109 -8.63 -17.67 -0.38
C GLY A 109 -7.56 -16.58 -0.17
N TRP A 110 -7.44 -16.09 1.06
CA TRP A 110 -6.45 -15.09 1.45
C TRP A 110 -5.03 -15.64 1.34
N CYS A 111 -4.80 -16.87 1.80
CA CYS A 111 -3.54 -17.58 1.63
C CYS A 111 -3.18 -17.76 0.15
N ALA A 112 -4.14 -18.18 -0.68
CA ALA A 112 -3.90 -18.34 -2.12
C ALA A 112 -3.52 -17.02 -2.79
N SER A 113 -4.16 -15.91 -2.41
CA SER A 113 -3.90 -14.57 -2.96
C SER A 113 -2.52 -14.02 -2.61
N LEU A 114 -1.89 -14.53 -1.55
CA LEU A 114 -0.57 -14.09 -1.07
C LEU A 114 0.51 -15.15 -1.23
N GLU A 115 0.19 -16.29 -1.87
CA GLU A 115 1.08 -17.45 -2.02
C GLU A 115 1.55 -18.04 -0.66
N TRP A 116 0.72 -17.93 0.36
CA TRP A 116 1.00 -18.49 1.68
C TRP A 116 0.43 -19.90 1.81
N SER A 117 1.13 -20.76 2.53
CA SER A 117 0.60 -22.08 2.89
C SER A 117 -0.54 -21.95 3.90
N ALA A 118 -1.69 -22.55 3.60
CA ALA A 118 -2.84 -22.63 4.50
C ALA A 118 -2.56 -23.47 5.77
N ASP A 119 -1.50 -24.28 5.79
CA ASP A 119 -1.07 -25.04 6.97
C ASP A 119 -0.14 -24.23 7.89
N SER A 120 0.24 -23.02 7.49
CA SER A 120 1.16 -22.17 8.25
C SER A 120 0.45 -21.52 9.44
N ARG A 121 0.94 -21.80 10.66
CA ARG A 121 0.56 -21.06 11.87
C ARG A 121 0.92 -19.58 11.78
N GLY A 122 1.97 -19.24 11.02
CA GLY A 122 2.32 -17.84 10.72
C GLY A 122 1.23 -17.17 9.89
N ALA A 123 0.75 -17.89 8.87
CA ALA A 123 -0.36 -17.43 8.03
C ALA A 123 -1.63 -17.20 8.80
N GLU A 124 -2.02 -18.17 9.63
CA GLU A 124 -3.23 -18.06 10.44
C GLU A 124 -3.19 -16.84 11.37
N ARG A 125 -2.05 -16.60 12.04
CA ARG A 125 -1.90 -15.41 12.90
C ARG A 125 -2.01 -14.11 12.12
N LYS A 126 -1.35 -14.01 10.97
CA LYS A 126 -1.40 -12.80 10.14
C LYS A 126 -2.81 -12.56 9.59
N PHE A 127 -3.48 -13.61 9.13
CA PHE A 127 -4.87 -13.53 8.67
C PHE A 127 -5.80 -13.00 9.76
N ARG A 128 -5.69 -13.48 11.00
CA ARG A 128 -6.50 -12.95 12.13
C ARG A 128 -6.21 -11.46 12.38
N GLN A 129 -4.95 -11.06 12.32
CA GLN A 129 -4.58 -9.64 12.45
C GLN A 129 -5.19 -8.81 11.32
N THR A 130 -5.15 -9.30 10.08
CA THR A 130 -5.78 -8.66 8.93
C THR A 130 -7.30 -8.57 9.11
N PHE A 131 -7.97 -9.66 9.50
CA PHE A 131 -9.40 -9.68 9.80
C PHE A 131 -9.81 -8.62 10.82
N GLU A 132 -9.09 -8.56 11.95
CA GLU A 132 -9.34 -7.56 12.99
C GLU A 132 -9.09 -6.13 12.48
N ALA A 133 -7.98 -5.91 11.78
CA ALA A 133 -7.63 -4.61 11.23
C ALA A 133 -8.65 -4.13 10.18
N VAL A 134 -9.14 -5.01 9.31
CA VAL A 134 -10.15 -4.70 8.29
C VAL A 134 -11.49 -4.35 8.94
N GLY A 135 -11.92 -5.12 9.93
CA GLY A 135 -13.14 -4.82 10.69
C GLY A 135 -13.06 -3.44 11.36
N MET A 136 -11.95 -3.16 12.04
CA MET A 136 -11.72 -1.86 12.67
C MET A 136 -11.59 -0.72 11.66
N LEU A 137 -10.98 -0.96 10.50
CA LEU A 137 -10.88 0.03 9.42
C LEU A 137 -12.26 0.39 8.87
N ARG A 138 -13.12 -0.61 8.64
CA ARG A 138 -14.50 -0.38 8.20
C ARG A 138 -15.31 0.39 9.23
N GLU A 139 -15.18 0.07 10.52
CA GLU A 139 -15.79 0.85 11.61
C GLU A 139 -15.26 2.30 11.67
N LEU A 140 -13.96 2.48 11.45
CA LEU A 140 -13.29 3.77 11.50
C LEU A 140 -13.72 4.71 10.36
N LEU A 141 -13.87 4.16 9.16
CA LEU A 141 -14.20 4.93 7.96
C LEU A 141 -15.71 5.09 7.75
N GLY A 142 -16.47 4.06 8.09
CA GLY A 142 -17.84 3.85 7.62
C GLY A 142 -17.88 3.27 6.21
N ASP A 143 -19.00 2.63 5.84
CA ASP A 143 -19.12 1.84 4.61
C ASP A 143 -18.80 2.62 3.32
N ALA A 144 -19.23 3.88 3.22
CA ALA A 144 -19.01 4.68 2.01
C ALA A 144 -17.53 4.98 1.78
N ALA A 145 -16.85 5.56 2.77
CA ALA A 145 -15.42 5.87 2.70
C ALA A 145 -14.55 4.61 2.60
N TYR A 146 -14.99 3.51 3.20
CA TYR A 146 -14.30 2.22 3.07
C TYR A 146 -14.34 1.70 1.63
N ARG A 147 -15.49 1.78 0.93
CA ARG A 147 -15.59 1.37 -0.49
C ARG A 147 -14.76 2.26 -1.39
N GLU A 148 -14.84 3.56 -1.20
CA GLU A 148 -14.02 4.54 -1.91
C GLU A 148 -12.52 4.21 -1.78
N LEU A 149 -12.05 3.89 -0.56
CA LEU A 149 -10.67 3.48 -0.33
C LEU A 149 -10.28 2.22 -1.12
N LEU A 150 -11.17 1.23 -1.21
CA LEU A 150 -10.92 0.01 -1.98
C LEU A 150 -10.89 0.26 -3.49
N GLU A 151 -11.75 1.13 -3.99
CA GLU A 151 -11.78 1.55 -5.39
C GLU A 151 -10.47 2.27 -5.76
N MET A 152 -10.05 3.24 -4.95
CA MET A 152 -8.77 3.93 -5.12
C MET A 152 -7.58 2.95 -5.18
N ARG A 153 -7.55 1.93 -4.29
CA ARG A 153 -6.49 0.92 -4.32
C ARG A 153 -6.57 0.02 -5.55
N ALA A 154 -7.77 -0.31 -6.02
CA ALA A 154 -7.96 -1.12 -7.21
C ALA A 154 -7.42 -0.42 -8.46
N GLU A 155 -7.69 0.88 -8.59
CA GLU A 155 -7.14 1.73 -9.66
C GLU A 155 -5.62 1.83 -9.56
N ALA A 156 -5.08 2.06 -8.36
CA ALA A 156 -3.63 2.10 -8.15
C ALA A 156 -2.93 0.80 -8.56
N ALA A 157 -3.53 -0.35 -8.23
CA ALA A 157 -2.96 -1.64 -8.57
C ALA A 157 -2.92 -1.87 -10.09
N ALA A 158 -3.97 -1.45 -10.81
CA ALA A 158 -4.02 -1.62 -12.27
C ALA A 158 -2.86 -0.91 -12.96
N VAL A 159 -2.51 0.30 -12.51
CA VAL A 159 -1.38 1.06 -13.05
C VAL A 159 -0.04 0.43 -12.68
N GLU A 160 0.13 -0.01 -11.43
CA GLU A 160 1.35 -0.72 -10.98
C GLU A 160 1.63 -1.98 -11.84
N PHE A 161 0.60 -2.72 -12.24
CA PHE A 161 0.75 -3.90 -13.11
C PHE A 161 1.05 -3.54 -14.58
N GLU A 162 0.53 -2.43 -15.10
CA GLU A 162 0.81 -1.97 -16.47
C GLU A 162 2.27 -1.52 -16.63
N GLU A 163 2.84 -0.85 -15.62
CA GLU A 163 4.25 -0.41 -15.62
C GLU A 163 5.22 -1.61 -15.57
N ASP A 164 4.89 -2.67 -14.82
CA ASP A 164 5.71 -3.89 -14.74
C ASP A 164 5.72 -4.71 -16.05
N GLU A 165 4.70 -4.56 -16.91
CA GLU A 165 4.64 -5.23 -18.23
C GLU A 165 5.43 -4.47 -19.32
N GLU A 166 5.52 -3.12 -19.25
CA GLU A 166 6.27 -2.31 -20.23
C GLU A 166 7.80 -2.44 -20.08
N ASP A 167 8.32 -2.79 -18.91
CA ASP A 167 9.76 -3.03 -18.68
C ASP A 167 10.24 -4.42 -19.16
N TRP A 168 9.33 -5.29 -19.62
CA TRP A 168 9.66 -6.58 -20.23
C TRP A 168 9.77 -6.51 -21.76
N ASP A 169 10.27 -5.40 -22.32
CA ASP A 169 10.72 -5.38 -23.71
C ASP A 169 12.01 -6.20 -23.83
N GLY A 170 11.82 -7.48 -24.17
CA GLY A 170 12.86 -8.48 -24.33
C GLY A 170 13.97 -8.05 -25.28
N ASN A 171 15.04 -7.48 -24.74
CA ASN A 171 16.35 -7.51 -25.37
C ASN A 171 17.03 -8.85 -25.04
N GLY A 172 16.39 -9.93 -25.50
CA GLY A 172 16.95 -11.28 -25.54
C GLY A 172 17.99 -11.38 -26.64
N ASP A 173 19.12 -10.71 -26.46
CA ASP A 173 20.31 -10.89 -27.30
C ASP A 173 21.47 -11.31 -26.41
N GLY A 174 21.73 -12.62 -26.40
CA GLY A 174 22.70 -13.21 -25.48
C GLY A 174 22.89 -14.71 -25.65
N VAL A 175 22.87 -15.19 -26.90
CA VAL A 175 23.47 -16.48 -27.24
C VAL A 175 24.92 -16.48 -26.75
N THR A 176 25.27 -17.34 -25.80
CA THR A 176 26.54 -18.08 -25.88
C THR A 176 26.38 -19.43 -25.20
N ARG A 177 26.29 -20.48 -26.02
CA ARG A 177 26.61 -21.85 -25.61
C ARG A 177 28.08 -21.90 -25.20
N LEU A 178 28.37 -22.43 -24.02
CA LEU A 178 29.55 -23.26 -23.74
C LEU A 178 29.15 -24.41 -22.82
#